data_AF-A0A953UKD9-F1
#
_entry.id   AF-A0A953UKD9-F1
#
_cell.length_a   1.000
_cell.length_b   1.000
_cell.length_c   1.000
_cell.angle_alpha   90.00
_cell.angle_beta   90.00
_cell.angle_gamma   90.00
#
_symmetry.space_group_name_H-M   'P 1'
#
loop_
_entity.id
_entity.type
_entity.pdbx_description
1 polymer ?
#
loop_
_entity_poly.entity_id
_entity_poly.type
_entity_poly.pdbx_seq_one_letter_code
_entity_poly.pdbx_strand_id
1 'polypeptide(L)'
;MHAIIETGGKQYRVAPGDVIRVEKLAGDVGSEVELPVKAAFPEGGDIVTAGSITATIVANGRADKVLVFKFKPKKQYKKTIGHRQSFTELKVGDFGV
;
A
#
# COMPACT_ATOMS: atom_id res chain seq x y z
N MET A 1 1.26 7.79 18.62
CA MET A 1 -0.03 7.76 17.87
C MET A 1 0.13 7.00 16.56
N HIS A 2 -0.80 6.10 16.21
CA HIS A 2 -0.78 5.36 14.94
C HIS A 2 -2.21 5.16 14.40
N ALA A 3 -2.34 5.00 13.09
CA ALA A 3 -3.63 4.75 12.43
C ALA A 3 -3.59 3.47 11.60
N ILE A 4 -4.77 2.91 11.36
CA ILE A 4 -5.01 1.82 10.43
C ILE A 4 -5.74 2.42 9.24
N ILE A 5 -5.07 2.46 8.09
CA ILE A 5 -5.63 2.88 6.82
C ILE A 5 -6.07 1.66 6.00
N GLU A 6 -7.08 1.85 5.15
CA GLU A 6 -7.53 0.84 4.21
C GLU A 6 -7.34 1.33 2.77
N THR A 7 -6.52 0.61 2.00
CA THR A 7 -6.24 0.96 0.59
C THR A 7 -5.92 -0.29 -0.23
N GLY A 8 -6.42 -0.34 -1.46
CA GLY A 8 -6.28 -1.52 -2.33
C GLY A 8 -6.81 -2.81 -1.70
N GLY A 9 -7.85 -2.72 -0.86
CA GLY A 9 -8.43 -3.86 -0.14
C GLY A 9 -7.55 -4.44 0.98
N LYS A 10 -6.50 -3.73 1.40
CA LYS A 10 -5.59 -4.13 2.47
C LYS A 10 -5.53 -3.07 3.56
N GLN A 11 -5.28 -3.51 4.78
CA GLN A 11 -5.09 -2.62 5.93
C GLN A 11 -3.61 -2.45 6.24
N TYR A 12 -3.19 -1.21 6.50
CA TYR A 12 -1.81 -0.89 6.87
C TYR A 12 -1.82 -0.11 8.16
N ARG A 13 -0.89 -0.45 9.06
CA ARG A 13 -0.60 0.34 10.25
C ARG A 13 0.41 1.41 9.87
N VAL A 14 0.09 2.67 10.19
CA VAL A 14 0.91 3.83 9.81
C VAL A 14 1.10 4.79 10.98
N ALA A 15 2.27 5.40 11.04
CA ALA A 15 2.58 6.57 11.85
C ALA A 15 2.92 7.77 10.94
N PRO A 16 2.90 9.02 11.46
CA PRO A 16 3.28 10.20 10.69
C PRO A 16 4.71 10.08 10.18
N GLY A 17 4.93 10.36 8.90
CA GLY A 17 6.24 10.28 8.26
C GLY A 17 6.65 8.88 7.77
N ASP A 18 5.86 7.83 8.05
CA ASP A 18 6.12 6.50 7.53
C ASP A 18 6.02 6.46 6.00
N VAL A 19 6.85 5.61 5.38
CA VAL A 19 6.78 5.32 3.95
C VAL A 19 6.24 3.91 3.76
N ILE A 20 5.09 3.79 3.10
CA ILE A 20 4.42 2.53 2.85
C ILE A 20 4.29 2.25 1.35
N ARG A 21 4.33 0.96 0.99
CA ARG A 21 4.06 0.49 -0.37
C ARG A 21 2.64 -0.04 -0.44
N VAL A 22 1.84 0.58 -1.30
CA VAL A 22 0.44 0.21 -1.52
C VAL A 22 0.23 -0.25 -2.96
N GLU A 23 -0.98 -0.71 -3.26
CA GLU A 23 -1.34 -1.03 -4.65
C GLU A 23 -1.25 0.21 -5.54
N LYS A 24 -1.23 0.01 -6.86
CA LYS A 24 -1.08 1.11 -7.82
C LYS A 24 -2.23 2.10 -7.65
N LEU A 25 -1.91 3.34 -7.30
CA LEU A 25 -2.84 4.46 -7.27
C LEU A 25 -2.68 5.33 -8.52
N ALA A 26 -3.73 6.07 -8.86
CA ALA A 26 -3.69 7.07 -9.92
C ALA A 26 -3.11 8.38 -9.34
N GLY A 27 -2.04 8.89 -9.92
CA GLY A 27 -1.38 10.12 -9.48
C GLY A 27 0.10 10.14 -9.86
N ASP A 28 0.64 11.34 -10.02
CA ASP A 28 2.05 11.55 -10.30
C ASP A 28 2.87 11.61 -9.00
N VAL A 29 4.19 11.50 -9.13
CA VAL A 29 5.09 11.68 -7.99
C VAL A 29 4.97 13.12 -7.48
N GLY A 30 4.74 13.28 -6.19
CA GLY A 30 4.50 14.56 -5.52
C GLY A 30 3.02 14.92 -5.36
N SER A 31 2.09 14.18 -5.96
CA SER A 31 0.66 14.40 -5.73
C SER A 31 0.24 13.96 -4.33
N GLU A 32 -0.68 14.71 -3.73
CA GLU A 32 -1.35 14.35 -2.48
C GLU A 32 -2.54 13.43 -2.75
N VAL A 33 -2.72 12.43 -1.88
CA VAL A 33 -3.80 11.47 -1.92
C VAL A 33 -4.42 11.38 -0.53
N GLU A 34 -5.73 11.57 -0.46
CA GLU A 34 -6.50 11.33 0.76
C GLU A 34 -6.84 9.84 0.88
N LEU A 35 -6.48 9.24 2.01
CA LEU A 35 -6.75 7.85 2.32
C LEU A 35 -7.75 7.72 3.47
N PRO A 36 -8.75 6.84 3.36
CA PRO A 36 -9.71 6.62 4.43
C PRO A 36 -9.06 5.88 5.60
N VAL A 37 -9.32 6.37 6.81
CA VAL A 37 -8.89 5.75 8.07
C VAL A 37 -10.01 4.89 8.61
N LYS A 38 -9.64 3.69 9.06
CA LYS A 38 -10.55 2.74 9.71
C LYS A 38 -10.52 2.83 11.22
N ALA A 39 -9.34 3.09 11.78
CA ALA A 39 -9.15 3.29 13.21
C ALA A 39 -7.89 4.13 13.46
N ALA A 40 -7.99 5.17 14.27
CA ALA A 40 -6.85 5.90 14.80
C ALA A 40 -6.72 5.66 16.30
N PHE A 41 -5.49 5.44 16.76
CA PHE A 41 -5.13 5.18 18.15
C PHE A 41 -4.27 6.34 18.68
N PRO A 42 -4.90 7.36 19.29
CA PRO A 42 -4.19 8.39 20.05
C PRO A 42 -3.60 7.79 21.33
N GLU A 43 -2.49 8.35 21.83
CA GLU A 43 -1.92 7.95 23.12
C GLU A 43 -2.81 8.49 24.24
N GLY A 44 -3.62 7.60 24.83
CA GLY A 44 -4.46 7.90 26.01
C GLY A 44 -5.89 8.39 25.73
N GLY A 45 -6.37 8.29 24.48
CA GLY A 45 -7.74 8.71 24.10
C GLY A 45 -8.60 7.60 23.46
N ASP A 46 -9.86 7.93 23.19
CA ASP A 46 -10.82 7.03 22.55
C ASP A 46 -10.43 6.72 21.08
N ILE A 47 -10.77 5.51 20.64
CA ILE A 47 -10.53 5.06 19.26
C ILE A 47 -11.41 5.88 18.32
N VAL A 48 -10.79 6.61 17.38
CA VAL A 48 -11.51 7.32 16.32
C VAL A 48 -11.67 6.38 15.14
N THR A 49 -12.91 6.07 14.77
CA THR A 49 -13.25 5.07 13.74
C THR A 49 -13.47 5.66 12.34
N ALA A 50 -13.46 6.99 12.20
CA ALA A 50 -13.62 7.66 10.91
C ALA A 50 -12.73 8.90 10.84
N GLY A 51 -11.93 9.00 9.78
CA GLY A 51 -11.06 10.12 9.49
C GLY A 51 -10.41 9.97 8.11
N SER A 52 -9.72 11.01 7.65
CA SER A 52 -8.91 10.96 6.43
C SER A 52 -7.46 11.32 6.76
N ILE A 53 -6.53 10.71 6.03
CA ILE A 53 -5.10 11.03 6.13
C ILE A 53 -4.64 11.48 4.75
N THR A 54 -3.94 12.61 4.72
CA THR A 54 -3.23 13.05 3.53
C THR A 54 -1.88 12.33 3.46
N ALA A 55 -1.62 11.72 2.31
CA ALA A 55 -0.34 11.08 2.03
C ALA A 55 0.20 11.58 0.68
N THR A 56 1.51 11.72 0.56
CA THR A 56 2.16 12.18 -0.66
C THR A 56 2.75 10.99 -1.42
N ILE A 57 2.54 10.93 -2.73
CA ILE A 57 3.18 9.93 -3.59
C ILE A 57 4.67 10.23 -3.71
N VAL A 58 5.52 9.33 -3.23
CA VAL A 58 6.99 9.46 -3.32
C VAL A 58 7.52 8.80 -4.58
N ALA A 59 6.97 7.64 -4.96
CA ALA A 59 7.43 6.91 -6.13
C ALA A 59 6.34 5.98 -6.68
N ASN A 60 6.40 5.73 -7.98
CA ASN A 60 5.63 4.69 -8.65
C ASN A 60 6.59 3.67 -9.25
N GLY A 61 6.35 2.39 -9.02
CA GLY A 61 7.32 1.36 -9.34
C GLY A 61 6.72 0.00 -9.67
N ARG A 62 7.61 -0.94 -9.99
CA ARG A 62 7.30 -2.37 -10.13
C ARG A 62 8.17 -3.17 -9.18
N ALA A 63 7.54 -4.04 -8.41
CA ALA A 63 8.19 -4.93 -7.45
C ALA A 63 9.15 -5.90 -8.15
N ASP A 64 9.87 -6.65 -7.33
CA ASP A 64 10.78 -7.68 -7.84
C ASP A 64 10.04 -8.71 -8.70
N LYS A 65 10.78 -9.27 -9.66
CA LYS A 65 10.22 -10.25 -10.59
C LYS A 65 10.00 -11.57 -9.89
N VAL A 66 8.74 -11.97 -9.78
CA VAL A 66 8.35 -13.31 -9.34
C VAL A 66 8.26 -14.22 -10.57
N LEU A 67 8.99 -15.34 -10.55
CA LEU A 67 8.95 -16.34 -11.61
C LEU A 67 7.97 -17.45 -11.24
N VAL A 68 6.92 -17.60 -12.03
CA VAL A 68 5.95 -18.69 -11.92
C VAL A 68 6.31 -19.77 -12.92
N PHE A 69 6.85 -20.88 -12.41
CA PHE A 69 7.15 -22.06 -13.19
C PHE A 69 6.02 -23.10 -13.06
N LYS A 70 5.49 -23.55 -14.19
CA LYS A 70 4.49 -24.62 -14.27
C LYS A 70 5.07 -25.78 -15.07
N PHE A 71 4.95 -26.99 -14.54
CA PHE A 71 5.45 -28.21 -15.18
C PHE A 71 4.44 -29.35 -15.02
N LYS A 72 4.27 -30.18 -16.06
CA LYS A 72 3.51 -31.43 -15.97
C LYS A 72 4.42 -32.60 -16.40
N PRO A 73 4.66 -33.58 -15.51
CA PRO A 73 5.48 -34.74 -15.83
C PRO A 73 4.95 -35.51 -17.05
N LYS A 74 5.86 -36.03 -17.89
CA LYS A 74 5.53 -36.90 -19.05
C LYS A 74 4.56 -36.29 -20.09
N LYS A 75 4.29 -34.99 -20.04
CA LYS A 75 3.40 -34.27 -20.97
C LYS A 75 4.12 -33.19 -21.80
N GLN A 76 5.46 -33.14 -21.76
CA GLN A 76 6.30 -32.11 -22.39
C GLN A 76 5.84 -30.67 -22.08
N TYR A 77 5.09 -30.46 -21.00
CA TYR A 77 4.55 -29.16 -20.63
C TYR A 77 5.45 -28.52 -19.59
N LYS A 78 6.10 -27.43 -19.97
CA LYS A 78 6.82 -26.50 -19.11
C LYS A 78 6.47 -25.08 -19.53
N LYS A 79 6.10 -24.23 -18.58
CA LYS A 79 5.81 -22.81 -18.82
C LYS A 79 6.43 -21.98 -17.70
N THR A 80 7.26 -21.02 -18.07
CA THR A 80 7.83 -20.04 -17.14
C THR A 80 7.25 -18.68 -17.46
N ILE A 81 6.63 -18.02 -16.47
CA ILE A 81 6.05 -16.68 -16.62
C ILE A 81 6.66 -15.78 -15.56
N GLY A 82 7.15 -14.60 -15.95
CA GLY A 82 7.53 -13.56 -14.99
C GLY A 82 6.35 -12.65 -14.69
N HIS A 83 6.13 -12.35 -13.40
CA HIS A 83 5.22 -11.31 -12.95
C HIS A 83 5.98 -10.24 -12.18
N ARG A 84 5.63 -8.97 -12.39
CA ARG A 84 6.11 -7.85 -11.56
C ARG A 84 4.90 -7.02 -11.18
N GLN A 85 4.56 -7.00 -9.90
CA GLN A 85 3.43 -6.24 -9.39
C GLN A 85 3.77 -4.75 -9.38
N SER A 86 2.88 -3.91 -9.92
CA SER A 86 3.03 -2.46 -9.81
C SER A 86 2.64 -2.01 -8.40
N PHE A 87 3.36 -1.02 -7.86
CA PHE A 87 3.10 -0.44 -6.56
C PHE A 87 3.28 1.08 -6.59
N THR A 88 2.68 1.74 -5.61
CA THR A 88 2.87 3.15 -5.32
C THR A 88 3.45 3.28 -3.90
N GLU A 89 4.55 4.01 -3.76
CA GLU A 89 5.12 4.39 -2.47
C GLU A 89 4.48 5.70 -2.02
N LEU A 90 3.90 5.67 -0.83
CA LEU A 90 3.28 6.81 -0.18
C LEU A 90 4.06 7.17 1.07
N LYS A 91 4.29 8.45 1.27
CA LYS A 91 4.72 9.00 2.56
C LYS A 91 3.51 9.55 3.28
N VAL A 92 3.29 9.04 4.49
CA VAL A 92 2.18 9.43 5.34
C VAL A 92 2.44 10.83 5.87
N GLY A 93 1.50 11.73 5.62
CA GLY A 93 1.51 13.09 6.15
C GLY A 93 1.04 13.14 7.60
N ASP A 94 0.54 14.30 7.99
CA ASP A 94 0.00 14.50 9.33
C ASP A 94 -1.44 13.96 9.44
N PHE A 95 -1.83 13.53 10.64
CA PHE A 95 -3.19 13.04 10.86
C PHE A 95 -4.17 14.23 10.90
N GLY A 96 -5.08 14.30 9.93
CA GLY A 96 -6.27 15.13 10.04
C GLY A 96 -7.24 14.49 11.02
N VAL A 97 -7.15 14.83 12.30
CA VAL A 97 -8.21 14.55 13.28
C VAL A 97 -9.28 15.61 13.16
#